data_AF-A0A6P8MH90-F1
#
_entry.id   AF-A0A6P8MH90-F1
#
_cell.length_a   1.000
_cell.length_b   1.000
_cell.length_c   1.000
_cell.angle_alpha   90.00
_cell.angle_beta   90.00
_cell.angle_gamma   90.00
#
_symmetry.space_group_name_H-M   'P 1'
#
loop_
_entity.id
_entity.type
_entity.pdbx_description
1 polymer ?
#
loop_
_entity_poly.entity_id
_entity_poly.type
_entity_poly.pdbx_seq_one_letter_code
_entity_poly.pdbx_strand_id
1 'polypeptide(L)'
;MAVRYLDGPFVFRLNDNGTGPHLLIQVCTERGWREYTGENNVFKDRWNLWWRSGGFPLPHYKLLLPWQFINRIPKGSSICRKDNLIRHLRCMKKMHGSIYDFSPVGYNLPSEYTKLAEECSRCEHDRVWICKPVGQSQGKGIFLFRKLSDLTYDNAAVVQRYIENPFLIGGYKFDLRLYVCVPSYRPLTIYLYKEGLARFATEKFSLEHLNDPFRHLTNFSLNKLGPGYSEKKERVGSGCKWTFRQLRRYFEQAGYYDWFLWQRIACLVSLTVLSQAASIPKSSNCFEFFGFDVLIDRNLKPWLLEVNLSPALSNDCEIDSEVKKPLLHDLFDLLGLPVCNTGLSLFTIWSTNPIDDEVEASSKFCTNRTMKKKSKTYRETDGFLNICTELRPTGNNPESNNKTSIWDNGKDWSTPCAREGGWIRIYPLTRIKSENPINYVSSLSETTRIAEKETRNIVLSIQKYLKAAKEVHKKNEKYRDEQYNATLRKMVELNTEIWLPSK
;
A
#
# COMPACT_ATOMS: atom_id res chain seq x y z
N MET A 1 -7.35 2.93 28.35
CA MET A 1 -7.02 1.54 28.72
C MET A 1 -6.61 0.82 27.44
N ALA A 2 -5.32 0.61 27.23
CA ALA A 2 -4.84 -0.25 26.16
C ALA A 2 -5.27 -1.69 26.48
N VAL A 3 -5.89 -2.37 25.51
CA VAL A 3 -6.21 -3.79 25.63
C VAL A 3 -4.87 -4.52 25.77
N ARG A 4 -4.60 -5.03 26.97
CA ARG A 4 -3.51 -5.99 27.20
C ARG A 4 -3.71 -7.12 26.20
N TYR A 5 -2.68 -7.41 25.40
CA TYR A 5 -2.69 -8.54 24.48
C TYR A 5 -3.32 -9.75 25.19
N LEU A 6 -4.43 -10.25 24.66
CA LEU A 6 -5.03 -11.50 25.12
C LEU A 6 -3.91 -12.54 25.20
N ASP A 7 -3.69 -13.11 26.39
CA ASP A 7 -2.61 -14.06 26.68
C ASP A 7 -2.50 -15.12 25.57
N GLY A 8 -1.50 -14.98 24.70
CA GLY A 8 -1.34 -15.85 23.54
C GLY A 8 -0.43 -15.28 22.43
N PRO A 9 0.03 -16.13 21.51
CA PRO A 9 0.82 -15.72 20.35
C PRO A 9 -0.03 -14.90 19.37
N PHE A 10 0.59 -13.94 18.66
CA PHE A 10 -0.08 -13.26 17.55
C PHE A 10 -0.30 -14.25 16.39
N VAL A 11 -1.54 -14.39 15.93
CA VAL A 11 -1.93 -15.38 14.93
C VAL A 11 -2.23 -14.73 13.59
N PHE A 12 -1.59 -15.20 12.52
CA PHE A 12 -1.87 -14.76 11.16
C PHE A 12 -2.59 -15.83 10.34
N ARG A 13 -3.49 -15.38 9.46
CA ARG A 13 -4.30 -16.21 8.57
C ARG A 13 -4.10 -15.77 7.13
N LEU A 14 -3.94 -16.74 6.22
CA LEU A 14 -3.68 -16.49 4.80
C LEU A 14 -4.79 -17.05 3.93
N ASN A 15 -5.36 -16.20 3.07
CA ASN A 15 -6.43 -16.54 2.12
C ASN A 15 -7.54 -17.42 2.75
N ASP A 16 -8.40 -18.02 1.95
CA ASP A 16 -9.41 -18.98 2.46
C ASP A 16 -8.88 -20.41 2.40
N ASN A 17 -7.99 -20.69 1.45
CA ASN A 17 -7.35 -21.99 1.22
C ASN A 17 -6.08 -22.21 2.05
N GLY A 18 -5.73 -21.29 2.96
CA GLY A 18 -4.53 -21.38 3.79
C GLY A 18 -3.23 -21.07 3.07
N THR A 19 -3.22 -20.81 1.76
CA THR A 19 -1.97 -20.58 1.02
C THR A 19 -1.65 -19.09 0.93
N GLY A 20 -0.37 -18.76 0.86
CA GLY A 20 0.07 -17.38 0.60
C GLY A 20 1.52 -17.32 0.14
N PRO A 21 2.04 -16.11 -0.10
CA PRO A 21 3.43 -15.93 -0.53
C PRO A 21 4.39 -16.45 0.53
N HIS A 22 5.36 -17.28 0.13
CA HIS A 22 6.37 -17.84 1.06
C HIS A 22 7.10 -16.76 1.85
N LEU A 23 7.45 -15.64 1.21
CA LEU A 23 8.09 -14.51 1.89
C LEU A 23 7.22 -13.92 3.01
N LEU A 24 5.90 -13.85 2.81
CA LEU A 24 5.00 -13.34 3.84
C LEU A 24 4.96 -14.28 5.05
N ILE A 25 4.85 -15.59 4.80
CA ILE A 25 4.92 -16.62 5.86
C ILE A 25 6.24 -16.49 6.62
N GLN A 26 7.35 -16.43 5.89
CA GLN A 26 8.69 -16.26 6.48
C GLN A 26 8.77 -15.03 7.40
N VAL A 27 8.33 -13.86 6.93
CA VAL A 27 8.36 -12.62 7.73
C VAL A 27 7.46 -12.74 8.96
N CYS A 28 6.25 -13.28 8.83
CA CYS A 28 5.36 -13.50 9.97
C CYS A 28 5.99 -14.42 11.02
N THR A 29 6.59 -15.54 10.60
CA THR A 29 7.27 -16.49 11.49
C THR A 29 8.51 -15.86 12.15
N GLU A 30 9.30 -15.07 11.42
CA GLU A 30 10.44 -14.32 11.96
C GLU A 30 10.02 -13.30 13.03
N ARG A 31 8.79 -12.78 12.97
CA ARG A 31 8.20 -11.92 14.02
C ARG A 31 7.63 -12.70 15.20
N GLY A 32 7.77 -14.03 15.21
CA GLY A 32 7.26 -14.91 16.26
C GLY A 32 5.75 -15.15 16.19
N TRP A 33 5.12 -14.87 15.04
CA TRP A 33 3.68 -15.11 14.87
C TRP A 33 3.40 -16.56 14.52
N ARG A 34 2.21 -17.04 14.87
CA ARG A 34 1.76 -18.40 14.54
C ARG A 34 0.77 -18.39 13.39
N GLU A 35 0.90 -19.36 12.51
CA GLU A 35 -0.07 -19.57 11.43
C GLU A 35 -1.38 -20.15 11.98
N TYR A 36 -2.50 -19.67 11.44
CA TYR A 36 -3.82 -20.16 11.79
C TYR A 36 -4.08 -21.54 11.14
N THR A 37 -4.23 -22.59 11.95
CA THR A 37 -4.39 -23.98 11.47
C THR A 37 -5.83 -24.40 11.19
N GLY A 38 -6.84 -23.65 11.67
CA GLY A 38 -8.26 -23.88 11.32
C GLY A 38 -8.89 -25.19 11.82
N GLU A 39 -8.14 -26.06 12.49
CA GLU A 39 -8.56 -27.42 12.87
C GLU A 39 -9.57 -27.47 14.03
N ASN A 40 -9.73 -26.38 14.80
CA ASN A 40 -10.60 -26.35 15.98
C ASN A 40 -11.73 -25.33 15.82
N ASN A 41 -12.97 -25.82 15.65
CA ASN A 41 -14.18 -24.97 15.56
C ASN A 41 -14.37 -24.03 16.77
N VAL A 42 -13.77 -24.36 17.92
CA VAL A 42 -13.79 -23.54 19.15
C VAL A 42 -12.96 -22.26 19.02
N PHE A 43 -11.98 -22.21 18.12
CA PHE A 43 -11.04 -21.10 17.97
C PHE A 43 -11.13 -20.40 16.61
N LYS A 44 -12.27 -20.51 15.92
CA LYS A 44 -12.46 -20.03 14.55
C LYS A 44 -12.13 -18.53 14.35
N ASP A 45 -12.39 -17.73 15.38
CA ASP A 45 -12.18 -16.28 15.38
C ASP A 45 -10.92 -15.83 16.13
N ARG A 46 -10.10 -16.78 16.61
CA ARG A 46 -8.81 -16.49 17.26
C ARG A 46 -7.69 -16.32 16.24
N TRP A 47 -7.82 -15.29 15.42
CA TRP A 47 -6.77 -14.77 14.55
C TRP A 47 -6.61 -13.26 14.79
N ASN A 48 -5.44 -12.72 14.49
CA ASN A 48 -5.14 -11.31 14.65
C ASN A 48 -4.97 -10.61 13.30
N LEU A 49 -4.23 -11.18 12.36
CA LEU A 49 -4.10 -10.65 11.01
C LEU A 49 -4.68 -11.64 10.00
N TRP A 50 -5.64 -11.20 9.18
CA TRP A 50 -6.06 -11.98 8.01
C TRP A 50 -5.64 -11.28 6.73
N TRP A 51 -4.64 -11.88 6.07
CA TRP A 51 -4.10 -11.40 4.82
C TRP A 51 -4.70 -12.17 3.64
N ARG A 52 -5.37 -11.46 2.72
CA ARG A 52 -5.95 -12.04 1.51
C ARG A 52 -5.43 -11.35 0.25
N SER A 53 -5.25 -12.12 -0.81
CA SER A 53 -4.97 -11.58 -2.15
C SER A 53 -6.22 -10.97 -2.79
N GLY A 54 -7.40 -11.53 -2.49
CA GLY A 54 -8.69 -11.03 -2.95
C GLY A 54 -9.31 -9.96 -2.03
N GLY A 55 -10.53 -9.54 -2.36
CA GLY A 55 -11.36 -8.72 -1.48
C GLY A 55 -12.13 -9.56 -0.46
N PHE A 56 -12.66 -8.91 0.57
CA PHE A 56 -13.55 -9.56 1.54
C PHE A 56 -15.03 -9.29 1.21
N PRO A 57 -15.94 -10.23 1.51
CA PRO A 57 -17.37 -9.93 1.57
C PRO A 57 -17.66 -8.85 2.61
N LEU A 58 -18.68 -8.01 2.35
CA LEU A 58 -19.06 -6.89 3.22
C LEU A 58 -19.25 -7.25 4.71
N PRO A 59 -19.85 -8.40 5.09
CA PRO A 59 -20.01 -8.77 6.49
C PRO A 59 -18.70 -8.87 7.27
N HIS A 60 -17.62 -9.33 6.64
CA HIS A 60 -16.33 -9.49 7.33
C HIS A 60 -15.79 -8.17 7.86
N TYR A 61 -15.97 -7.07 7.13
CA TYR A 61 -15.54 -5.75 7.59
C TYR A 61 -16.34 -5.25 8.79
N LYS A 62 -17.63 -5.61 8.89
CA LYS A 62 -18.52 -5.15 9.97
C LYS A 62 -18.37 -5.97 11.26
N LEU A 63 -17.93 -7.22 11.12
CA LEU A 63 -17.80 -8.18 12.21
C LEU A 63 -16.36 -8.30 12.73
N LEU A 64 -15.46 -7.39 12.33
CA LEU A 64 -14.09 -7.36 12.86
C LEU A 64 -14.12 -7.12 14.36
N LEU A 65 -13.44 -8.00 15.08
CA LEU A 65 -13.21 -7.85 16.51
C LEU A 65 -12.05 -6.86 16.75
N PRO A 66 -11.96 -6.23 17.94
CA PRO A 66 -10.92 -5.23 18.21
C PRO A 66 -9.48 -5.71 17.98
N TRP A 67 -9.19 -6.98 18.21
CA TRP A 67 -7.84 -7.54 18.01
C TRP A 67 -7.56 -8.04 16.58
N GLN A 68 -8.51 -7.86 15.66
CA GLN A 68 -8.47 -8.36 14.28
C GLN A 68 -8.17 -7.24 13.28
N PHE A 69 -7.22 -7.53 12.39
CA PHE A 69 -6.72 -6.65 11.34
C PHE A 69 -6.81 -7.36 9.98
N ILE A 70 -7.15 -6.60 8.94
CA ILE A 70 -7.20 -7.12 7.57
C ILE A 70 -6.49 -6.18 6.59
N ASN A 71 -5.90 -6.78 5.56
CA ASN A 71 -5.15 -6.06 4.52
C ASN A 71 -6.06 -5.51 3.40
N ARG A 72 -7.32 -5.18 3.72
CA ARG A 72 -8.27 -4.58 2.78
C ARG A 72 -9.10 -3.51 3.43
N ILE A 73 -9.40 -2.47 2.67
CA ILE A 73 -10.40 -1.45 3.01
C ILE A 73 -11.64 -1.71 2.15
N PRO A 74 -12.87 -1.62 2.70
CA PRO A 74 -14.07 -1.78 1.90
C PRO A 74 -14.08 -0.79 0.73
N LYS A 75 -14.32 -1.28 -0.49
CA LYS A 75 -14.25 -0.49 -1.75
C LYS A 75 -12.87 0.12 -2.05
N GLY A 76 -11.82 -0.19 -1.28
CA GLY A 76 -10.46 0.34 -1.43
C GLY A 76 -9.74 -0.14 -2.70
N SER A 77 -10.27 -1.15 -3.38
CA SER A 77 -9.68 -1.75 -4.59
C SER A 77 -10.16 -1.15 -5.91
N SER A 78 -11.00 -0.10 -5.89
CA SER A 78 -11.62 0.43 -7.11
C SER A 78 -10.59 0.89 -8.14
N ILE A 79 -9.55 1.60 -7.71
CA ILE A 79 -8.43 2.05 -8.57
C ILE A 79 -7.55 0.91 -9.11
N CYS A 80 -7.70 -0.33 -8.62
CA CYS A 80 -6.87 -1.45 -9.06
C CYS A 80 -7.39 -2.12 -10.33
N ARG A 81 -8.65 -1.88 -10.71
CA ARG A 81 -9.18 -2.33 -12.00
C ARG A 81 -8.92 -1.26 -13.07
N LYS A 82 -8.39 -1.68 -14.23
CA LYS A 82 -7.94 -0.76 -15.29
C LYS A 82 -9.04 0.17 -15.80
N ASP A 83 -10.25 -0.36 -15.99
CA ASP A 83 -11.45 0.35 -16.44
C ASP A 83 -11.90 1.42 -15.44
N ASN A 84 -11.94 1.06 -14.15
CA ASN A 84 -12.28 1.98 -13.06
C ASN A 84 -11.21 3.04 -12.84
N LEU A 85 -9.92 2.68 -12.91
CA LEU A 85 -8.81 3.60 -12.75
C LEU A 85 -8.90 4.75 -13.77
N ILE A 86 -9.09 4.41 -15.05
CA ILE A 86 -9.23 5.41 -16.11
C ILE A 86 -10.45 6.30 -15.86
N ARG A 87 -11.58 5.72 -15.45
CA ARG A 87 -12.79 6.49 -15.16
C ARG A 87 -12.58 7.48 -14.02
N HIS A 88 -11.98 7.04 -12.91
CA HIS A 88 -11.66 7.89 -11.76
C HIS A 88 -10.71 9.02 -12.13
N LEU A 89 -9.59 8.71 -12.79
CA LEU A 89 -8.60 9.72 -13.17
C LEU A 89 -9.13 10.70 -14.21
N ARG A 90 -9.95 10.24 -15.16
CA ARG A 90 -10.60 11.12 -16.15
C ARG A 90 -11.62 12.05 -15.49
N CYS A 91 -12.40 11.56 -14.53
CA CYS A 91 -13.32 12.38 -13.74
C CYS A 91 -12.56 13.48 -12.99
N MET A 92 -11.51 13.09 -12.26
CA MET A 92 -10.67 14.03 -11.52
C MET A 92 -9.98 15.04 -12.44
N LYS A 93 -9.49 14.62 -13.61
CA LYS A 93 -8.92 15.51 -14.63
C LYS A 93 -9.94 16.51 -15.17
N LYS A 94 -11.19 16.12 -15.39
CA LYS A 94 -12.26 17.03 -15.81
C LYS A 94 -12.52 18.12 -14.76
N MET A 95 -12.45 17.76 -13.48
CA MET A 95 -12.75 18.66 -12.36
C MET A 95 -11.56 19.54 -11.95
N HIS A 96 -10.33 19.03 -12.04
CA HIS A 96 -9.13 19.66 -11.48
C HIS A 96 -8.04 19.97 -12.53
N GLY A 97 -8.31 19.69 -13.80
CA GLY A 97 -7.45 20.04 -14.92
C GLY A 97 -6.13 19.24 -14.97
N SER A 98 -5.08 19.93 -15.41
CA SER A 98 -3.80 19.33 -15.80
C SER A 98 -2.98 18.73 -14.66
N ILE A 99 -3.38 18.93 -13.40
CA ILE A 99 -2.72 18.25 -12.28
C ILE A 99 -2.84 16.71 -12.37
N TYR A 100 -3.85 16.21 -13.11
CA TYR A 100 -4.04 14.80 -13.43
C TYR A 100 -3.42 14.38 -14.78
N ASP A 101 -2.57 15.20 -15.41
CA ASP A 101 -1.86 14.87 -16.67
C ASP A 101 -0.68 13.91 -16.49
N PHE A 102 -0.85 12.94 -15.60
CA PHE A 102 0.08 11.83 -15.37
C PHE A 102 -0.51 10.48 -15.79
N SER A 103 -1.73 10.44 -16.31
CA SER A 103 -2.34 9.23 -16.87
C SER A 103 -2.56 9.40 -18.37
N PRO A 104 -2.12 8.45 -19.22
CA PRO A 104 -2.38 8.54 -20.64
C PRO A 104 -3.88 8.42 -20.93
N VAL A 105 -4.33 9.13 -21.97
CA VAL A 105 -5.73 9.05 -22.43
C VAL A 105 -6.06 7.62 -22.79
N GLY A 106 -7.18 7.11 -22.29
CA GLY A 106 -7.67 5.78 -22.65
C GLY A 106 -9.18 5.72 -22.67
N TYR A 107 -9.72 4.61 -23.16
CA TYR A 107 -11.12 4.36 -23.48
C TYR A 107 -11.51 2.96 -23.02
N ASN A 108 -12.69 2.85 -22.41
CA ASN A 108 -13.21 1.57 -21.92
C ASN A 108 -14.09 0.91 -23.00
N LEU A 109 -13.66 -0.24 -23.51
CA LEU A 109 -14.39 -1.02 -24.51
C LEU A 109 -15.30 -2.07 -23.86
N PRO A 110 -16.47 -2.36 -24.46
CA PRO A 110 -16.98 -1.81 -25.74
C PRO A 110 -17.64 -0.42 -25.62
N SER A 111 -17.93 0.05 -24.40
CA SER A 111 -18.77 1.24 -24.14
C SER A 111 -18.30 2.55 -24.78
N GLU A 112 -17.00 2.69 -25.05
CA GLU A 112 -16.40 3.92 -25.58
C GLU A 112 -15.73 3.71 -26.95
N TYR A 113 -16.11 2.65 -27.67
CA TYR A 113 -15.55 2.34 -28.98
C TYR A 113 -15.71 3.49 -29.99
N THR A 114 -16.89 4.12 -30.05
CA THR A 114 -17.16 5.23 -30.97
C THR A 114 -16.23 6.43 -30.72
N LYS A 115 -16.00 6.77 -29.45
CA LYS A 115 -15.06 7.84 -29.04
C LYS A 115 -13.62 7.50 -29.41
N LEU A 116 -13.22 6.23 -29.24
CA LEU A 116 -11.91 5.75 -29.68
C LEU A 116 -11.78 5.88 -31.19
N ALA A 117 -12.79 5.45 -31.95
CA ALA A 117 -12.78 5.50 -33.40
C ALA A 117 -12.64 6.93 -33.93
N GLU A 118 -13.40 7.88 -33.38
CA GLU A 118 -13.27 9.31 -33.69
C GLU A 118 -11.86 9.84 -33.42
N GLU A 119 -11.26 9.49 -32.29
CA GLU A 119 -9.91 9.93 -31.93
C GLU A 119 -8.84 9.30 -32.84
N CYS A 120 -8.99 8.02 -33.19
CA CYS A 120 -8.11 7.34 -34.14
C CYS A 120 -8.19 7.96 -35.54
N SER A 121 -9.39 8.32 -36.01
CA SER A 121 -9.58 8.99 -37.30
C SER A 121 -8.95 10.38 -37.34
N ARG A 122 -8.95 11.12 -36.21
CA ARG A 122 -8.33 12.46 -36.12
C ARG A 122 -6.81 12.44 -36.08
N CYS A 123 -6.19 11.38 -35.57
CA CYS A 123 -4.77 11.35 -35.25
C CYS A 123 -3.84 10.91 -36.40
N GLU A 124 -4.33 10.84 -37.64
CA GLU A 124 -3.59 10.44 -38.86
C GLU A 124 -2.53 9.34 -38.63
N HIS A 125 -2.94 8.08 -38.46
CA HIS A 125 -2.12 6.84 -38.52
C HIS A 125 -0.78 6.72 -37.74
N ASP A 126 -0.29 7.77 -37.08
CA ASP A 126 1.09 7.81 -36.56
C ASP A 126 1.17 7.47 -35.07
N ARG A 127 0.05 7.49 -34.36
CA ARG A 127 0.02 7.25 -32.91
C ARG A 127 -0.13 5.78 -32.59
N VAL A 128 0.65 5.32 -31.62
CA VAL A 128 0.57 3.95 -31.11
C VAL A 128 -0.42 3.86 -29.95
N TRP A 129 -1.22 2.81 -29.96
CA TRP A 129 -2.18 2.48 -28.91
C TRP A 129 -1.80 1.14 -28.28
N ILE A 130 -2.19 0.96 -27.03
CA ILE A 130 -2.03 -0.30 -26.29
C ILE A 130 -3.40 -0.78 -25.83
N CYS A 131 -3.77 -2.00 -26.22
CA CYS A 131 -4.97 -2.67 -25.76
C CYS A 131 -4.63 -3.54 -24.54
N LYS A 132 -5.39 -3.41 -23.46
CA LYS A 132 -5.18 -4.13 -22.21
C LYS A 132 -6.49 -4.77 -21.76
N PRO A 133 -6.59 -6.10 -21.67
CA PRO A 133 -7.77 -6.75 -21.11
C PRO A 133 -7.97 -6.36 -19.64
N VAL A 134 -9.21 -6.09 -19.23
CA VAL A 134 -9.52 -5.62 -17.86
C VAL A 134 -9.27 -6.72 -16.84
N GLY A 135 -9.72 -7.94 -17.11
CA GLY A 135 -9.66 -9.09 -16.20
C GLY A 135 -8.35 -9.87 -16.21
N GLN A 136 -7.39 -9.50 -17.06
CA GLN A 136 -6.09 -10.19 -17.14
C GLN A 136 -4.98 -9.40 -16.44
N SER A 137 -3.90 -10.08 -16.11
CA SER A 137 -2.73 -9.55 -15.43
C SER A 137 -1.45 -10.10 -16.08
N GLN A 138 -0.27 -9.71 -15.57
CA GLN A 138 1.02 -10.29 -15.99
C GLN A 138 1.40 -10.09 -17.47
N GLY A 139 0.79 -9.11 -18.14
CA GLY A 139 1.03 -8.84 -19.56
C GLY A 139 0.19 -9.69 -20.53
N LYS A 140 -0.65 -10.60 -20.04
CA LYS A 140 -1.44 -11.49 -20.90
C LYS A 140 -2.49 -10.70 -21.70
N GLY A 141 -2.58 -11.02 -23.00
CA GLY A 141 -3.50 -10.41 -23.95
C GLY A 141 -3.24 -8.92 -24.24
N ILE A 142 -2.12 -8.37 -23.79
CA ILE A 142 -1.73 -7.00 -24.09
C ILE A 142 -1.02 -6.96 -25.44
N PHE A 143 -1.46 -6.08 -26.32
CA PHE A 143 -0.80 -5.84 -27.60
C PHE A 143 -0.86 -4.35 -27.99
N LEU A 144 0.00 -3.99 -28.92
CA LEU A 144 0.11 -2.63 -29.45
C LEU A 144 -0.44 -2.60 -30.87
N PHE A 145 -1.01 -1.48 -31.27
CA PHE A 145 -1.53 -1.29 -32.62
C PHE A 145 -1.47 0.18 -33.04
N ARG A 146 -1.49 0.43 -34.36
CA ARG A 146 -1.60 1.78 -34.94
C ARG A 146 -2.96 1.98 -35.61
N LYS A 147 -3.39 1.01 -36.41
CA LYS A 147 -4.65 1.08 -37.14
C LYS A 147 -5.77 0.48 -36.31
N LEU A 148 -6.94 1.13 -36.34
CA LEU A 148 -8.12 0.63 -35.63
C LEU A 148 -8.58 -0.73 -36.17
N SER A 149 -8.24 -1.08 -37.42
CA SER A 149 -8.47 -2.40 -38.02
C SER A 149 -7.78 -3.54 -37.28
N ASP A 150 -6.66 -3.25 -36.62
CA ASP A 150 -5.83 -4.25 -35.95
C ASP A 150 -6.31 -4.47 -34.49
N LEU A 151 -7.28 -3.68 -34.03
CA LEU A 151 -7.85 -3.80 -32.70
C LEU A 151 -8.77 -5.03 -32.61
N THR A 152 -8.28 -6.04 -31.92
CA THR A 152 -9.06 -7.25 -31.56
C THR A 152 -9.34 -7.29 -30.06
N TYR A 153 -10.59 -7.55 -29.68
CA TYR A 153 -10.97 -7.73 -28.28
C TYR A 153 -12.23 -8.60 -28.16
N ASP A 154 -12.14 -9.69 -27.40
CA ASP A 154 -13.29 -10.58 -27.14
C ASP A 154 -14.02 -10.21 -25.85
N ASN A 155 -13.33 -9.51 -24.95
CA ASN A 155 -13.81 -9.16 -23.61
C ASN A 155 -13.59 -7.68 -23.33
N ALA A 156 -14.14 -7.19 -22.22
CA ALA A 156 -13.92 -5.83 -21.75
C ALA A 156 -12.42 -5.48 -21.70
N ALA A 157 -12.06 -4.42 -22.41
CA ALA A 157 -10.68 -4.00 -22.62
C ALA A 157 -10.55 -2.49 -22.40
N VAL A 158 -9.33 -2.09 -22.09
CA VAL A 158 -8.92 -0.70 -22.01
C VAL A 158 -7.96 -0.44 -23.16
N VAL A 159 -8.31 0.48 -24.03
CA VAL A 159 -7.39 1.01 -25.05
C VAL A 159 -6.83 2.32 -24.54
N GLN A 160 -5.50 2.43 -24.50
CA GLN A 160 -4.82 3.60 -23.96
C GLN A 160 -3.75 4.09 -24.94
N ARG A 161 -3.49 5.39 -24.96
CA ARG A 161 -2.39 5.97 -25.73
C ARG A 161 -1.08 5.38 -25.23
N TYR A 162 -0.28 4.84 -26.15
CA TYR A 162 1.03 4.32 -25.81
C TYR A 162 2.02 5.46 -25.56
N ILE A 163 2.94 5.26 -24.62
CA ILE A 163 4.01 6.23 -24.36
C ILE A 163 5.18 5.85 -25.26
N GLU A 164 5.29 6.56 -26.37
CA GLU A 164 6.22 6.25 -27.48
C GLU A 164 7.66 6.64 -27.19
N ASN A 165 7.89 7.62 -26.31
CA ASN A 165 9.21 8.12 -25.94
C ASN A 165 9.53 7.84 -24.46
N PRO A 166 9.60 6.56 -24.03
CA PRO A 166 10.02 6.23 -22.67
C PRO A 166 11.48 6.64 -22.44
N PHE A 167 11.84 6.89 -21.19
CA PHE A 167 13.24 6.98 -20.80
C PHE A 167 13.87 5.58 -20.91
N LEU A 168 15.03 5.49 -21.55
CA LEU A 168 15.71 4.22 -21.83
C LEU A 168 17.08 4.19 -21.14
N ILE A 169 17.46 3.03 -20.62
CA ILE A 169 18.80 2.77 -20.07
C ILE A 169 19.41 1.63 -20.89
N GLY A 170 20.55 1.90 -21.54
CA GLY A 170 21.16 0.93 -22.46
C GLY A 170 20.27 0.53 -23.65
N GLY A 171 19.27 1.35 -23.98
CA GLY A 171 18.25 1.05 -25.00
C GLY A 171 17.07 0.20 -24.50
N TYR A 172 17.03 -0.19 -23.23
CA TYR A 172 15.95 -0.98 -22.65
C TYR A 172 14.91 -0.09 -21.99
N LYS A 173 13.64 -0.40 -22.25
CA LYS A 173 12.50 0.19 -21.54
C LYS A 173 12.43 -0.39 -20.13
N PHE A 174 12.04 0.41 -19.15
CA PHE A 174 11.76 -0.06 -17.80
C PHE A 174 10.60 0.69 -17.17
N ASP A 175 10.01 0.11 -16.13
CA ASP A 175 9.02 0.78 -15.31
C ASP A 175 9.36 0.65 -13.82
N LEU A 176 8.77 1.52 -13.01
CA LEU A 176 8.97 1.56 -11.57
C LEU A 176 7.80 0.89 -10.85
N ARG A 177 8.10 -0.13 -10.05
CA ARG A 177 7.23 -0.69 -9.03
C ARG A 177 7.46 0.04 -7.71
N LEU A 178 6.48 0.85 -7.35
CA LEU A 178 6.38 1.57 -6.08
C LEU A 178 5.49 0.78 -5.11
N TYR A 179 5.77 0.87 -3.81
CA TYR A 179 4.99 0.22 -2.75
C TYR A 179 4.32 1.25 -1.85
N VAL A 180 2.99 1.18 -1.77
CA VAL A 180 2.16 2.20 -1.10
C VAL A 180 1.32 1.54 -0.02
N CYS A 181 1.33 2.10 1.18
CA CYS A 181 0.45 1.69 2.28
C CYS A 181 -0.56 2.80 2.56
N VAL A 182 -1.84 2.45 2.61
CA VAL A 182 -2.94 3.34 2.98
C VAL A 182 -3.65 2.75 4.20
N PRO A 183 -3.26 3.15 5.43
CA PRO A 183 -3.87 2.63 6.64
C PRO A 183 -5.22 3.28 6.97
N SER A 184 -5.53 4.44 6.39
CA SER A 184 -6.82 5.10 6.56
C SER A 184 -7.16 6.05 5.41
N TYR A 185 -8.46 6.13 5.08
CA TYR A 185 -9.02 7.16 4.19
C TYR A 185 -9.70 8.30 4.96
N ARG A 186 -9.94 8.14 6.27
CA ARG A 186 -10.62 9.14 7.11
C ARG A 186 -9.96 9.18 8.51
N PRO A 187 -8.92 10.00 8.69
CA PRO A 187 -8.34 10.91 7.69
C PRO A 187 -7.48 10.16 6.65
N LEU A 188 -7.41 10.70 5.43
CA LEU A 188 -6.59 10.11 4.38
C LEU A 188 -5.12 10.15 4.77
N THR A 189 -4.49 8.98 4.86
CA THR A 189 -3.08 8.82 5.22
C THR A 189 -2.42 7.90 4.21
N ILE A 190 -1.30 8.33 3.64
CA ILE A 190 -0.61 7.61 2.57
C ILE A 190 0.89 7.57 2.86
N TYR A 191 1.42 6.36 2.90
CA TYR A 191 2.85 6.09 3.02
C TYR A 191 3.39 5.50 1.73
N LEU A 192 4.59 5.93 1.35
CA LEU A 192 5.34 5.40 0.22
C LEU A 192 6.66 4.84 0.76
N TYR A 193 6.97 3.61 0.39
CA TYR A 193 8.19 2.95 0.85
C TYR A 193 9.43 3.59 0.19
N LYS A 194 10.55 3.67 0.92
CA LYS A 194 11.81 4.32 0.47
C LYS A 194 12.47 3.62 -0.73
N GLU A 195 12.20 2.32 -0.89
CA GLU A 195 12.73 1.48 -1.96
C GLU A 195 11.61 0.96 -2.88
N GLY A 196 12.01 0.46 -4.04
CA GLY A 196 11.13 -0.13 -5.02
C GLY A 196 11.93 -0.92 -6.05
N LEU A 197 11.27 -1.33 -7.14
CA LEU A 197 11.92 -2.10 -8.21
C LEU A 197 11.80 -1.36 -9.53
N ALA A 198 12.90 -1.04 -10.18
CA ALA A 198 12.93 -0.70 -11.60
C ALA A 198 13.01 -2.00 -12.39
N ARG A 199 12.03 -2.30 -13.26
CA ARG A 199 11.93 -3.57 -14.00
C ARG A 199 12.16 -3.32 -15.47
N PHE A 200 13.15 -3.99 -16.02
CA PHE A 200 13.58 -3.81 -17.40
C PHE A 200 12.91 -4.81 -18.34
N ALA A 201 12.66 -4.37 -19.56
CA ALA A 201 12.39 -5.23 -20.70
C ALA A 201 13.66 -6.02 -21.07
N THR A 202 13.51 -7.19 -21.70
CA THR A 202 14.65 -8.02 -22.11
C THR A 202 15.23 -7.64 -23.45
N GLU A 203 14.46 -6.95 -24.30
CA GLU A 203 14.87 -6.55 -25.65
C GLU A 203 14.93 -5.03 -25.79
N LYS A 204 15.79 -4.54 -26.69
CA LYS A 204 15.93 -3.09 -26.95
C LYS A 204 14.65 -2.50 -27.51
N PHE A 205 14.26 -1.34 -27.00
CA PHE A 205 13.04 -0.66 -27.40
C PHE A 205 13.11 -0.19 -28.87
N SER A 206 12.06 -0.48 -29.65
CA SER A 206 11.87 0.03 -31.02
C SER A 206 10.38 0.11 -31.34
N LEU A 207 9.93 1.20 -31.98
CA LEU A 207 8.54 1.36 -32.43
C LEU A 207 8.24 0.73 -33.79
N GLU A 208 9.26 0.17 -34.44
CA GLU A 208 9.12 -0.57 -35.71
C GLU A 208 8.60 -1.99 -35.47
N HIS A 209 8.85 -2.56 -34.28
CA HIS A 209 8.56 -3.95 -33.94
C HIS A 209 7.48 -4.08 -32.85
N LEU A 210 6.29 -3.51 -33.10
CA LEU A 210 5.19 -3.46 -32.12
C LEU A 210 4.70 -4.85 -31.64
N ASN A 211 4.93 -5.88 -32.44
CA ASN A 211 4.49 -7.26 -32.17
C ASN A 211 5.41 -7.98 -31.17
N ASP A 212 6.58 -7.43 -30.83
CA ASP A 212 7.51 -8.03 -29.87
C ASP A 212 7.21 -7.52 -28.44
N PRO A 213 6.55 -8.33 -27.59
CA PRO A 213 6.16 -7.89 -26.27
C PRO A 213 7.36 -7.70 -25.33
N PHE A 214 8.51 -8.34 -25.59
CA PHE A 214 9.71 -8.25 -24.77
C PHE A 214 10.45 -6.92 -24.89
N ARG A 215 10.09 -6.07 -25.88
CA ARG A 215 10.57 -4.68 -26.03
C ARG A 215 9.65 -3.68 -25.33
N HIS A 216 8.37 -4.00 -25.29
CA HIS A 216 7.32 -3.04 -24.96
C HIS A 216 6.71 -3.22 -23.57
N LEU A 217 6.74 -4.43 -23.03
CA LEU A 217 6.19 -4.79 -21.72
C LEU A 217 7.33 -5.12 -20.76
N THR A 218 7.25 -4.59 -19.54
CA THR A 218 8.30 -4.73 -18.51
C THR A 218 7.89 -5.69 -17.40
N ASN A 219 6.76 -6.39 -17.56
CA ASN A 219 6.28 -7.37 -16.59
C ASN A 219 7.32 -8.48 -16.44
N PHE A 220 7.78 -8.71 -15.21
CA PHE A 220 8.77 -9.74 -14.90
C PHE A 220 8.31 -11.15 -15.31
N SER A 221 7.02 -11.46 -15.12
CA SER A 221 6.42 -12.76 -15.48
C SER A 221 6.57 -13.10 -16.97
N LEU A 222 6.59 -12.08 -17.83
CA LEU A 222 6.83 -12.22 -19.26
C LEU A 222 8.33 -12.25 -19.54
N ASN A 223 9.05 -11.22 -19.08
CA ASN A 223 10.46 -11.03 -19.42
C ASN A 223 11.38 -12.13 -18.87
N LYS A 224 11.00 -12.86 -17.83
CA LYS A 224 11.74 -14.05 -17.38
C LYS A 224 11.78 -15.18 -18.43
N LEU A 225 10.87 -15.16 -19.40
CA LEU A 225 10.81 -16.08 -20.54
C LEU A 225 11.43 -15.49 -21.81
N GLY A 226 11.92 -14.24 -21.75
CA GLY A 226 12.49 -13.55 -22.90
C GLY A 226 13.87 -14.09 -23.27
N PRO A 227 14.25 -14.05 -24.56
CA PRO A 227 15.52 -14.59 -25.03
C PRO A 227 16.71 -13.89 -24.37
N GLY A 228 16.68 -12.55 -24.26
CA GLY A 228 17.71 -11.77 -23.58
C GLY A 228 17.69 -11.81 -22.05
N TYR A 229 16.91 -12.69 -21.37
CA TYR A 229 16.83 -12.69 -19.90
C TYR A 229 18.16 -13.05 -19.23
N SER A 230 18.80 -14.13 -19.71
CA SER A 230 20.06 -14.66 -19.17
C SER A 230 21.28 -13.86 -19.60
N GLU A 231 21.12 -12.95 -20.56
CA GLU A 231 22.20 -12.13 -21.07
C GLU A 231 22.56 -11.00 -20.11
N LYS A 232 23.87 -10.76 -19.95
CA LYS A 232 24.39 -9.59 -19.26
C LYS A 232 24.24 -8.38 -20.17
N LYS A 233 23.20 -7.59 -19.95
CA LYS A 233 22.88 -6.41 -20.75
C LYS A 233 23.90 -5.30 -20.52
N GLU A 234 24.28 -4.62 -21.58
CA GLU A 234 25.11 -3.42 -21.50
C GLU A 234 24.43 -2.36 -20.61
N ARG A 235 25.16 -1.79 -19.65
CA ARG A 235 24.71 -0.82 -18.63
C ARG A 235 23.69 -1.32 -17.61
N VAL A 236 22.78 -2.24 -17.96
CA VAL A 236 21.78 -2.80 -17.02
C VAL A 236 22.37 -3.91 -16.15
N GLY A 237 23.33 -4.67 -16.67
CA GLY A 237 23.97 -5.79 -15.98
C GLY A 237 23.20 -7.09 -16.12
N SER A 238 23.46 -8.02 -15.19
CA SER A 238 22.78 -9.32 -15.11
C SER A 238 21.41 -9.17 -14.46
N GLY A 239 20.40 -9.81 -15.06
CA GLY A 239 19.01 -9.73 -14.59
C GLY A 239 18.23 -8.57 -15.22
N CYS A 240 17.00 -8.37 -14.74
CA CYS A 240 16.05 -7.41 -15.30
C CYS A 240 15.39 -6.53 -14.22
N LYS A 241 16.04 -6.37 -13.07
CA LYS A 241 15.55 -5.54 -11.96
C LYS A 241 16.69 -4.73 -11.37
N TRP A 242 16.39 -3.52 -10.90
CA TRP A 242 17.23 -2.72 -10.02
C TRP A 242 16.44 -2.25 -8.81
N THR A 243 17.12 -2.04 -7.68
CA THR A 243 16.60 -1.24 -6.57
C THR A 243 16.50 0.24 -6.98
N PHE A 244 15.73 1.05 -6.25
CA PHE A 244 15.73 2.49 -6.51
C PHE A 244 17.07 3.12 -6.18
N ARG A 245 17.80 2.60 -5.18
CA ARG A 245 19.18 3.01 -4.92
C ARG A 245 20.07 2.86 -6.14
N GLN A 246 20.06 1.68 -6.77
CA GLN A 246 20.82 1.43 -8.00
C GLN A 246 20.41 2.39 -9.13
N LEU A 247 19.10 2.63 -9.30
CA LEU A 247 18.59 3.57 -10.30
C LEU A 247 19.06 5.02 -10.03
N ARG A 248 19.01 5.48 -8.78
CA ARG A 248 19.44 6.84 -8.42
C ARG A 248 20.95 7.02 -8.56
N ARG A 249 21.76 6.00 -8.24
CA ARG A 249 23.20 6.00 -8.55
C ARG A 249 23.47 6.16 -10.04
N TYR A 250 22.71 5.43 -10.86
CA TYR A 250 22.82 5.55 -12.31
C TYR A 250 22.47 6.98 -12.78
N PHE A 251 21.38 7.56 -12.27
CA PHE A 251 21.02 8.95 -12.60
C PHE A 251 22.11 9.95 -12.20
N GLU A 252 22.69 9.81 -11.01
CA GLU A 252 23.78 10.67 -10.58
C GLU A 252 25.03 10.54 -11.47
N GLN A 253 25.45 9.30 -11.76
CA GLN A 253 26.62 9.03 -12.61
C GLN A 253 26.42 9.51 -14.06
N ALA A 254 25.20 9.43 -14.58
CA ALA A 254 24.85 9.88 -15.92
C ALA A 254 24.46 11.37 -15.98
N GLY A 255 24.50 12.10 -14.86
CA GLY A 255 24.23 13.54 -14.82
C GLY A 255 22.75 13.94 -14.92
N TYR A 256 21.84 13.04 -14.57
CA TYR A 256 20.39 13.34 -14.55
C TYR A 256 19.97 13.94 -13.20
N TYR A 257 19.30 15.09 -13.26
CA TYR A 257 18.69 15.74 -12.09
C TYR A 257 17.29 15.18 -11.80
N ASP A 258 17.23 14.12 -11.00
CA ASP A 258 16.00 13.32 -10.77
C ASP A 258 15.15 13.78 -9.56
N TRP A 259 15.60 14.77 -8.78
CA TRP A 259 14.90 15.19 -7.57
C TRP A 259 13.42 15.55 -7.82
N PHE A 260 13.14 16.35 -8.86
CA PHE A 260 11.78 16.77 -9.18
C PHE A 260 10.91 15.63 -9.72
N LEU A 261 11.51 14.63 -10.38
CA LEU A 261 10.81 13.42 -10.81
C LEU A 261 10.19 12.70 -9.60
N TRP A 262 10.96 12.49 -8.53
CA TRP A 262 10.45 11.81 -7.34
C TRP A 262 9.35 12.61 -6.61
N GLN A 263 9.43 13.94 -6.63
CA GLN A 263 8.35 14.80 -6.09
C GLN A 263 7.04 14.66 -6.88
N ARG A 264 7.15 14.55 -8.21
CA ARG A 264 6.00 14.29 -9.08
C ARG A 264 5.42 12.90 -8.87
N ILE A 265 6.27 11.89 -8.63
CA ILE A 265 5.84 10.52 -8.31
C ILE A 265 5.03 10.50 -7.00
N ALA A 266 5.52 11.13 -5.92
CA ALA A 266 4.79 11.18 -4.65
C ALA A 266 3.41 11.81 -4.83
N CYS A 267 3.32 12.94 -5.55
CA CYS A 267 2.05 13.62 -5.81
C CYS A 267 1.11 12.79 -6.70
N LEU A 268 1.65 12.11 -7.72
CA LEU A 268 0.91 11.18 -8.58
C LEU A 268 0.25 10.08 -7.76
N VAL A 269 0.98 9.47 -6.81
CA VAL A 269 0.44 8.45 -5.90
C VAL A 269 -0.68 9.04 -5.06
N SER A 270 -0.45 10.18 -4.39
CA SER A 270 -1.47 10.82 -3.55
C SER A 270 -2.75 11.17 -4.31
N LEU A 271 -2.62 11.76 -5.51
CA LEU A 271 -3.76 12.14 -6.35
C LEU A 271 -4.52 10.94 -6.89
N THR A 272 -3.84 9.82 -7.15
CA THR A 272 -4.46 8.57 -7.60
C THR A 272 -5.27 7.94 -6.47
N VAL A 273 -4.71 7.83 -5.27
CA VAL A 273 -5.43 7.30 -4.09
C VAL A 273 -6.63 8.20 -3.76
N LEU A 274 -6.46 9.52 -3.84
CA LEU A 274 -7.52 10.49 -3.61
C LEU A 274 -8.71 10.32 -4.56
N SER A 275 -8.48 9.88 -5.80
CA SER A 275 -9.53 9.77 -6.83
C SER A 275 -10.69 8.83 -6.46
N GLN A 276 -10.48 7.89 -5.53
CA GLN A 276 -11.54 7.02 -5.02
C GLN A 276 -11.99 7.34 -3.59
N ALA A 277 -11.33 8.29 -2.89
CA ALA A 277 -11.49 8.51 -1.45
C ALA A 277 -12.93 8.82 -1.03
N ALA A 278 -13.65 9.62 -1.83
CA ALA A 278 -15.05 9.96 -1.58
C ALA A 278 -15.97 8.73 -1.50
N SER A 279 -15.67 7.66 -2.25
CA SER A 279 -16.49 6.45 -2.34
C SER A 279 -16.23 5.41 -1.25
N ILE A 280 -15.09 5.52 -0.58
CA ILE A 280 -14.65 4.58 0.45
C ILE A 280 -15.40 4.93 1.75
N PRO A 281 -15.85 3.99 2.59
CA PRO A 281 -16.44 4.28 3.90
C PRO A 281 -15.37 4.49 4.98
N LYS A 282 -15.76 4.91 6.19
CA LYS A 282 -14.88 4.83 7.37
C LYS A 282 -14.63 3.36 7.72
N SER A 283 -13.40 3.02 8.10
CA SER A 283 -13.00 1.67 8.54
C SER A 283 -11.85 1.77 9.53
N SER A 284 -11.85 0.92 10.57
CA SER A 284 -10.74 0.70 11.50
C SER A 284 -10.10 -0.67 11.24
N ASN A 285 -8.85 -0.86 11.68
CA ASN A 285 -8.07 -2.10 11.56
C ASN A 285 -7.98 -2.67 10.12
N CYS A 286 -8.18 -1.81 9.13
CA CYS A 286 -8.18 -2.13 7.72
C CYS A 286 -7.13 -1.25 7.04
N PHE A 287 -6.24 -1.84 6.27
CA PHE A 287 -5.28 -1.09 5.45
C PHE A 287 -5.27 -1.61 4.01
N GLU A 288 -4.81 -0.80 3.08
CA GLU A 288 -4.48 -1.27 1.74
C GLU A 288 -2.97 -1.23 1.51
N PHE A 289 -2.47 -2.25 0.81
CA PHE A 289 -1.08 -2.34 0.38
C PHE A 289 -1.03 -2.52 -1.13
N PHE A 290 -0.65 -1.45 -1.82
CA PHE A 290 -0.68 -1.36 -3.27
C PHE A 290 0.72 -1.45 -3.89
N GLY A 291 0.77 -2.02 -5.10
CA GLY A 291 1.88 -1.84 -6.03
C GLY A 291 1.52 -0.84 -7.11
N PHE A 292 2.24 0.27 -7.22
CA PHE A 292 2.05 1.25 -8.28
C PHE A 292 3.07 1.02 -9.39
N ASP A 293 2.60 1.03 -10.65
CA ASP A 293 3.46 0.85 -11.82
C ASP A 293 3.55 2.18 -12.56
N VAL A 294 4.74 2.77 -12.59
CA VAL A 294 5.00 4.10 -13.15
C VAL A 294 6.07 4.04 -14.24
N LEU A 295 5.78 4.60 -15.39
CA LEU A 295 6.75 4.77 -16.48
C LEU A 295 7.34 6.16 -16.47
N ILE A 296 8.64 6.29 -16.73
CA ILE A 296 9.30 7.59 -16.93
C ILE A 296 9.44 7.82 -18.43
N ASP A 297 9.07 9.00 -18.92
CA ASP A 297 9.35 9.40 -20.30
C ASP A 297 10.72 10.09 -20.46
N ARG A 298 11.14 10.31 -21.70
CA ARG A 298 12.44 10.92 -22.03
C ARG A 298 12.67 12.30 -21.37
N ASN A 299 11.62 12.99 -20.95
CA ASN A 299 11.68 14.30 -20.28
C ASN A 299 11.60 14.18 -18.75
N LEU A 300 11.84 12.99 -18.19
CA LEU A 300 11.70 12.68 -16.77
C LEU A 300 10.30 13.01 -16.23
N LYS A 301 9.26 12.85 -17.06
CA LYS A 301 7.86 12.91 -16.60
C LYS A 301 7.37 11.51 -16.22
N PRO A 302 6.84 11.34 -15.00
CA PRO A 302 6.24 10.08 -14.58
C PRO A 302 4.82 9.94 -15.13
N TRP A 303 4.47 8.73 -15.55
CA TRP A 303 3.18 8.32 -16.05
C TRP A 303 2.69 7.10 -15.29
N LEU A 304 1.48 7.16 -14.73
CA LEU A 304 0.84 6.02 -14.08
C LEU A 304 0.37 5.02 -15.14
N LEU A 305 0.80 3.76 -15.02
CA LEU A 305 0.37 2.66 -15.87
C LEU A 305 -0.78 1.87 -15.24
N GLU A 306 -0.63 1.44 -13.99
CA GLU A 306 -1.62 0.66 -13.25
C GLU A 306 -1.38 0.69 -11.73
N VAL A 307 -2.40 0.27 -10.97
CA VAL A 307 -2.32 0.04 -9.51
C VAL A 307 -2.70 -1.40 -9.24
N ASN A 308 -1.87 -2.11 -8.48
CA ASN A 308 -2.03 -3.52 -8.17
C ASN A 308 -2.51 -3.72 -6.71
N LEU A 309 -3.65 -4.40 -6.52
CA LEU A 309 -4.30 -4.65 -5.23
C LEU A 309 -3.49 -5.56 -4.29
N SER A 310 -2.52 -6.29 -4.83
CA SER A 310 -1.52 -7.04 -4.06
C SER A 310 -0.28 -7.16 -4.91
N PRO A 311 0.76 -6.34 -4.66
CA PRO A 311 1.99 -6.50 -5.41
C PRO A 311 2.56 -7.90 -5.14
N ALA A 312 3.11 -8.52 -6.19
CA ALA A 312 3.69 -9.86 -6.08
C ALA A 312 4.83 -9.88 -5.04
N LEU A 313 4.66 -10.72 -4.02
CA LEU A 313 5.61 -10.96 -2.93
C LEU A 313 6.50 -12.20 -3.16
N SER A 314 6.62 -12.67 -4.41
CA SER A 314 7.59 -13.69 -4.80
C SER A 314 9.02 -13.16 -4.71
N ASN A 315 9.98 -14.02 -4.34
CA ASN A 315 11.40 -13.73 -4.41
C ASN A 315 11.99 -14.46 -5.61
N ASP A 316 11.94 -13.82 -6.77
CA ASP A 316 12.42 -14.41 -8.02
C ASP A 316 13.92 -14.15 -8.24
N CYS A 317 14.47 -13.11 -7.62
CA CYS A 317 15.90 -12.83 -7.56
C CYS A 317 16.30 -12.15 -6.23
N GLU A 318 17.61 -12.02 -5.98
CA GLU A 318 18.16 -11.42 -4.76
C GLU A 318 17.64 -10.01 -4.48
N ILE A 319 17.44 -9.21 -5.54
CA ILE A 319 16.90 -7.85 -5.46
C ILE A 319 15.48 -7.84 -4.88
N ASP A 320 14.66 -8.85 -5.18
CA ASP A 320 13.33 -8.96 -4.57
C ASP A 320 13.44 -9.14 -3.05
N SER A 321 14.36 -9.99 -2.59
CA SER A 321 14.59 -10.24 -1.16
C SER A 321 15.13 -9.00 -0.43
N GLU A 322 16.07 -8.28 -1.05
CA GLU A 322 16.65 -7.04 -0.51
C GLU A 322 15.58 -5.97 -0.27
N VAL A 323 14.59 -5.86 -1.16
CA VAL A 323 13.53 -4.84 -1.07
C VAL A 323 12.34 -5.31 -0.26
N LYS A 324 11.77 -6.48 -0.58
CA LYS A 324 10.45 -6.92 -0.10
C LYS A 324 10.49 -7.44 1.33
N LYS A 325 11.58 -8.09 1.76
CA LYS A 325 11.67 -8.64 3.11
C LYS A 325 11.69 -7.52 4.17
N PRO A 326 12.59 -6.51 4.08
CA PRO A 326 12.55 -5.38 5.02
C PRO A 326 11.24 -4.59 4.90
N LEU A 327 10.70 -4.45 3.68
CA LEU A 327 9.43 -3.76 3.46
C LEU A 327 8.28 -4.34 4.28
N LEU A 328 8.16 -5.67 4.34
CA LEU A 328 7.08 -6.32 5.09
C LEU A 328 7.27 -6.20 6.61
N HIS A 329 8.51 -6.32 7.10
CA HIS A 329 8.80 -6.05 8.51
C HIS A 329 8.43 -4.61 8.89
N ASP A 330 8.93 -3.63 8.12
CA ASP A 330 8.63 -2.21 8.32
C ASP A 330 7.13 -1.92 8.18
N LEU A 331 6.41 -2.64 7.31
CA LEU A 331 4.95 -2.50 7.15
C LEU A 331 4.24 -2.89 8.43
N PHE A 332 4.61 -4.01 9.04
CA PHE A 332 3.98 -4.45 10.28
C PHE A 332 4.32 -3.53 11.46
N ASP A 333 5.53 -2.95 11.49
CA ASP A 333 5.90 -1.92 12.47
C ASP A 333 5.07 -0.64 12.29
N LEU A 334 4.91 -0.18 11.05
CA LEU A 334 4.07 0.98 10.70
C LEU A 334 2.64 0.79 11.24
N LEU A 335 2.08 -0.39 11.00
CA LEU A 335 0.74 -0.76 11.44
C LEU A 335 0.62 -1.02 12.94
N GLY A 336 1.74 -1.07 13.69
CA GLY A 336 1.76 -1.32 15.13
C GLY A 336 1.44 -2.77 15.49
N LEU A 337 1.77 -3.71 14.62
CA LEU A 337 1.60 -5.14 14.88
C LEU A 337 2.85 -5.66 15.62
N PRO A 338 2.69 -6.49 16.67
CA PRO A 338 3.78 -6.81 17.59
C PRO A 338 4.90 -7.62 16.93
N VAL A 339 6.07 -7.57 17.55
CA VAL A 339 7.09 -8.62 17.42
C VAL A 339 6.99 -9.45 18.69
N CYS A 340 6.75 -10.75 18.55
CA CYS A 340 6.69 -11.69 19.68
C CYS A 340 8.08 -12.31 19.84
N ASN A 341 8.76 -12.08 20.97
CA ASN A 341 10.10 -12.62 21.17
C ASN A 341 10.06 -14.16 21.10
N THR A 342 10.72 -14.72 20.09
CA THR A 342 10.96 -16.16 19.97
C THR A 342 11.95 -16.58 21.06
N GLY A 343 11.44 -16.95 22.24
CA GLY A 343 12.19 -17.72 23.25
C GLY A 343 12.87 -16.96 24.39
N LEU A 344 12.83 -15.62 24.47
CA LEU A 344 13.43 -14.88 25.60
C LEU A 344 12.49 -13.90 26.34
N SER A 345 11.27 -13.61 25.86
CA SER A 345 10.31 -12.76 26.63
C SER A 345 9.64 -13.47 27.79
N LEU A 346 9.81 -14.78 27.95
CA LEU A 346 9.23 -15.53 29.07
C LEU A 346 9.80 -15.11 30.44
N PHE A 347 10.95 -14.42 30.48
CA PHE A 347 11.59 -13.97 31.73
C PHE A 347 11.42 -12.48 32.04
N THR A 348 10.98 -11.65 31.09
CA THR A 348 10.88 -10.19 31.30
C THR A 348 9.49 -9.72 31.72
N ILE A 349 8.51 -10.62 31.85
CA ILE A 349 7.16 -10.28 32.35
C ILE A 349 7.06 -10.38 33.88
N TRP A 350 8.06 -10.96 34.58
CA TRP A 350 8.04 -11.10 36.04
C TRP A 350 9.02 -10.22 36.82
N SER A 351 9.60 -9.21 36.18
CA SER A 351 10.47 -8.27 36.91
C SER A 351 10.05 -6.83 36.60
N THR A 352 9.76 -6.08 37.66
CA THR A 352 9.27 -4.69 37.77
C THR A 352 7.73 -4.59 37.85
N ASN A 353 7.08 -4.28 38.97
CA ASN A 353 7.46 -3.48 40.15
C ASN A 353 6.92 -4.04 41.47
N PRO A 354 7.53 -3.65 42.62
CA PRO A 354 7.03 -3.98 43.95
C PRO A 354 5.72 -3.26 44.22
N ILE A 355 4.77 -3.97 44.83
CA ILE A 355 3.61 -3.37 45.48
C ILE A 355 4.12 -2.86 46.83
N ASP A 356 3.86 -1.59 47.12
CA ASP A 356 4.14 -0.98 48.42
C ASP A 356 3.40 -1.75 49.52
N ASP A 357 4.16 -2.39 50.40
CA ASP A 357 3.71 -2.92 51.67
C ASP A 357 3.85 -1.83 52.74
N GLU A 358 2.73 -1.26 53.20
CA GLU A 358 2.58 -0.80 54.57
C GLU A 358 1.23 -1.31 55.08
N VAL A 359 1.25 -2.28 56.00
CA VAL A 359 0.78 -2.12 57.39
C VAL A 359 0.85 -3.49 58.12
N GLU A 360 1.62 -3.46 59.21
CA GLU A 360 1.62 -4.30 60.42
C GLU A 360 2.11 -5.76 60.39
N ALA A 361 3.34 -5.87 60.89
CA ALA A 361 3.88 -7.02 61.57
C ALA A 361 3.04 -7.42 62.81
N SER A 362 2.75 -8.71 62.95
CA SER A 362 2.83 -9.34 64.26
C SER A 362 3.25 -10.80 64.14
N SER A 363 4.26 -11.13 64.93
CA SER A 363 4.96 -12.39 65.02
C SER A 363 4.10 -13.47 65.67
N LYS A 364 4.29 -14.74 65.25
CA LYS A 364 4.55 -15.86 66.18
C LYS A 364 4.92 -17.17 65.47
N PHE A 365 5.99 -17.71 66.03
CA PHE A 365 6.66 -18.98 65.89
C PHE A 365 5.79 -20.26 65.87
N CYS A 366 6.41 -21.30 65.30
CA CYS A 366 6.57 -22.67 65.82
C CYS A 366 5.79 -23.86 65.20
N THR A 367 6.61 -24.77 64.64
CA THR A 367 6.70 -26.23 64.86
C THR A 367 5.78 -27.21 64.12
N ASN A 368 6.46 -28.03 63.29
CA ASN A 368 6.43 -29.50 63.22
C ASN A 368 5.09 -30.24 63.44
N ARG A 369 4.65 -31.00 62.43
CA ARG A 369 4.76 -32.48 62.46
C ARG A 369 4.28 -33.17 61.17
N THR A 370 5.06 -34.18 60.84
CA THR A 370 4.88 -35.29 59.89
C THR A 370 3.66 -36.17 60.16
N MET A 371 3.04 -36.75 59.12
CA MET A 371 2.86 -38.22 58.91
C MET A 371 1.89 -38.57 57.74
N LYS A 372 2.49 -39.18 56.71
CA LYS A 372 2.11 -40.41 55.96
C LYS A 372 0.66 -40.72 55.51
N LYS A 373 0.58 -40.90 54.18
CA LYS A 373 0.00 -42.01 53.36
C LYS A 373 -1.48 -42.39 53.52
N LYS A 374 -2.23 -42.34 52.41
CA LYS A 374 -2.68 -43.55 51.67
C LYS A 374 -3.32 -43.20 50.31
N SER A 375 -3.10 -44.12 49.38
CA SER A 375 -3.55 -44.20 47.98
C SER A 375 -5.02 -44.63 47.84
N LYS A 376 -5.73 -44.12 46.80
CA LYS A 376 -6.52 -44.94 45.85
C LYS A 376 -7.11 -44.10 44.70
N THR A 377 -7.06 -44.70 43.52
CA THR A 377 -7.59 -44.32 42.20
C THR A 377 -9.10 -44.52 42.10
N TYR A 378 -9.84 -43.62 41.43
CA TYR A 378 -10.69 -43.84 40.22
C TYR A 378 -11.72 -42.69 39.98
N ARG A 379 -11.70 -42.21 38.73
CA ARG A 379 -12.71 -41.60 37.80
C ARG A 379 -13.88 -40.70 38.27
N GLU A 380 -13.94 -39.56 37.57
CA GLU A 380 -15.06 -38.85 36.92
C GLU A 380 -16.40 -38.64 37.66
N THR A 381 -16.81 -37.38 37.83
CA THR A 381 -17.94 -36.76 37.08
C THR A 381 -18.15 -35.29 37.48
N ASP A 382 -18.36 -34.47 36.45
CA ASP A 382 -19.22 -33.28 36.32
C ASP A 382 -19.43 -32.27 37.46
N GLY A 383 -19.13 -31.01 37.14
CA GLY A 383 -19.55 -29.86 37.95
C GLY A 383 -19.04 -28.49 37.49
N PHE A 384 -18.89 -28.22 36.18
CA PHE A 384 -18.70 -26.84 35.70
C PHE A 384 -20.07 -26.16 35.59
N LEU A 385 -20.50 -25.50 36.67
CA LEU A 385 -21.67 -24.66 36.68
C LEU A 385 -21.33 -23.28 36.08
N ASN A 386 -22.01 -23.00 34.97
CA ASN A 386 -22.29 -21.71 34.35
C ASN A 386 -22.19 -20.47 35.26
N ILE A 387 -21.26 -19.58 34.96
CA ILE A 387 -21.45 -18.13 35.11
C ILE A 387 -20.83 -17.45 33.88
N CYS A 388 -21.63 -17.29 32.84
CA CYS A 388 -21.36 -16.36 31.74
C CYS A 388 -22.69 -16.01 31.08
N THR A 389 -23.44 -15.14 31.75
CA THR A 389 -24.58 -14.44 31.15
C THR A 389 -24.62 -13.05 31.75
N GLU A 390 -24.85 -12.07 30.89
CA GLU A 390 -25.06 -10.64 31.18
C GLU A 390 -23.83 -9.72 31.23
N LEU A 391 -23.34 -9.37 30.03
CA LEU A 391 -22.96 -7.98 29.76
C LEU A 391 -23.59 -7.56 28.42
N ARG A 392 -24.84 -7.09 28.47
CA ARG A 392 -25.42 -6.25 27.41
C ARG A 392 -24.90 -4.82 27.62
N PRO A 393 -24.39 -4.11 26.60
CA PRO A 393 -24.15 -2.68 26.73
C PRO A 393 -25.48 -1.93 26.56
N THR A 394 -26.01 -1.41 27.66
CA THR A 394 -26.99 -0.32 27.66
C THR A 394 -26.24 1.01 27.53
N GLY A 395 -26.82 1.96 26.78
CA GLY A 395 -26.42 3.38 26.83
C GLY A 395 -25.77 3.91 25.55
N ASN A 396 -26.60 4.48 24.67
CA ASN A 396 -26.18 5.42 23.63
C ASN A 396 -25.67 6.71 24.29
N ASN A 397 -24.35 6.89 24.37
CA ASN A 397 -23.72 8.20 24.61
C ASN A 397 -23.20 8.78 23.28
N PRO A 398 -23.51 10.04 22.93
CA PRO A 398 -23.20 10.63 21.62
C PRO A 398 -21.76 11.19 21.49
N GLU A 399 -20.75 10.61 22.14
CA GLU A 399 -19.35 11.06 22.08
C GLU A 399 -18.44 10.23 21.12
N SER A 400 -19.01 9.35 20.30
CA SER A 400 -18.24 8.30 19.59
C SER A 400 -17.61 8.70 18.24
N ASN A 401 -17.69 9.96 17.81
CA ASN A 401 -17.31 10.34 16.44
C ASN A 401 -15.78 10.30 16.13
N ASN A 402 -14.91 10.22 17.14
CA ASN A 402 -13.45 10.15 16.98
C ASN A 402 -12.83 8.74 17.04
N LYS A 403 -13.61 7.68 17.33
CA LYS A 403 -13.05 6.33 17.56
C LYS A 403 -12.58 5.60 16.30
N THR A 404 -12.88 6.08 15.09
CA THR A 404 -12.53 5.34 13.85
C THR A 404 -11.13 5.63 13.30
N SER A 405 -10.49 6.74 13.69
CA SER A 405 -9.10 7.05 13.27
C SER A 405 -8.08 6.31 14.11
N ILE A 406 -8.47 5.86 15.29
CA ILE A 406 -7.64 5.10 16.23
C ILE A 406 -7.94 3.63 15.98
N TRP A 407 -6.90 2.88 15.62
CA TRP A 407 -6.96 1.43 15.58
C TRP A 407 -6.95 0.87 17.00
N ASP A 408 -7.48 -0.33 17.17
CA ASP A 408 -7.65 -0.95 18.49
C ASP A 408 -6.31 -1.32 19.15
N ASN A 409 -5.20 -1.36 18.40
CA ASN A 409 -3.84 -1.44 18.94
C ASN A 409 -3.28 -0.08 19.42
N GLY A 410 -4.09 0.99 19.41
CA GLY A 410 -3.72 2.33 19.84
C GLY A 410 -3.04 3.20 18.78
N LYS A 411 -2.86 2.71 17.54
CA LYS A 411 -2.34 3.55 16.44
C LYS A 411 -3.37 4.59 16.02
N ASP A 412 -3.07 5.86 16.22
CA ASP A 412 -3.93 6.98 15.82
C ASP A 412 -3.50 7.58 14.47
N TRP A 413 -4.31 7.35 13.44
CA TRP A 413 -4.09 7.91 12.11
C TRP A 413 -4.54 9.37 11.97
N SER A 414 -5.10 9.98 13.03
CA SER A 414 -5.30 11.43 13.10
C SER A 414 -3.97 12.20 13.25
N THR A 415 -2.99 11.57 13.88
CA THR A 415 -1.63 12.09 14.06
C THR A 415 -0.60 11.09 13.53
N PRO A 416 -0.57 10.83 12.21
CA PRO A 416 0.33 9.84 11.65
C PRO A 416 1.80 10.25 11.87
N CYS A 417 2.70 9.28 12.03
CA CYS A 417 4.15 9.54 12.10
C CYS A 417 4.68 9.97 10.72
N ALA A 418 5.78 10.73 10.66
CA ALA A 418 6.38 11.15 9.39
C ALA A 418 7.09 9.97 8.69
N ARG A 419 7.63 9.05 9.48
CA ARG A 419 8.37 7.86 9.05
C ARG A 419 8.21 6.74 10.07
N GLU A 420 8.12 5.52 9.59
CA GLU A 420 8.34 4.29 10.37
C GLU A 420 9.17 3.34 9.51
N GLY A 421 10.37 2.96 9.98
CA GLY A 421 11.32 2.19 9.17
C GLY A 421 11.57 2.84 7.80
N GLY A 422 11.33 2.09 6.73
CA GLY A 422 11.37 2.56 5.35
C GLY A 422 10.10 3.20 4.81
N TRP A 423 9.00 3.24 5.56
CA TRP A 423 7.76 3.89 5.16
C TRP A 423 7.79 5.38 5.48
N ILE A 424 7.61 6.22 4.47
CA ILE A 424 7.63 7.68 4.61
C ILE A 424 6.25 8.22 4.23
N ARG A 425 5.70 9.11 5.07
CA ARG A 425 4.40 9.70 4.83
C ARG A 425 4.47 10.72 3.69
N ILE A 426 3.73 10.47 2.62
CA ILE A 426 3.57 11.41 1.51
C ILE A 426 2.27 12.21 1.58
N TYR A 427 1.31 11.77 2.40
CA TYR A 427 0.10 12.52 2.70
C TYR A 427 -0.46 12.17 4.08
N PRO A 428 -0.99 13.13 4.86
CA PRO A 428 -1.04 14.57 4.59
C PRO A 428 0.35 15.24 4.62
N LEU A 429 0.52 16.28 3.79
CA LEU A 429 1.76 17.04 3.64
C LEU A 429 2.03 18.01 4.81
N THR A 430 0.95 18.49 5.43
CA THR A 430 0.94 19.39 6.58
C THR A 430 -0.03 18.87 7.63
N ARG A 431 0.14 19.29 8.89
CA ARG A 431 -0.81 18.96 9.96
C ARG A 431 -2.06 19.80 9.68
N ILE A 432 -3.19 19.15 9.46
CA ILE A 432 -4.48 19.83 9.46
C ILE A 432 -4.62 20.39 10.88
N LYS A 433 -4.57 21.71 11.05
CA LYS A 433 -5.03 22.33 12.30
C LYS A 433 -6.49 21.91 12.44
N SER A 434 -6.89 21.37 13.59
CA SER A 434 -8.28 20.98 13.82
C SER A 434 -9.16 22.23 13.75
N GLU A 435 -9.61 22.61 12.56
CA GLU A 435 -10.76 23.47 12.44
C GLU A 435 -11.96 22.67 12.93
N ASN A 436 -12.74 23.31 13.82
CA ASN A 436 -13.81 22.72 14.61
C ASN A 436 -14.59 21.63 13.85
N PRO A 437 -14.85 20.47 14.47
CA PRO A 437 -15.68 19.45 13.85
C PRO A 437 -17.02 20.07 13.49
N ILE A 438 -17.30 20.18 12.19
CA ILE A 438 -18.60 20.61 11.70
C ILE A 438 -19.60 19.59 12.23
N ASN A 439 -20.50 20.05 13.11
CA ASN A 439 -21.59 19.27 13.67
C ASN A 439 -22.39 18.59 12.54
N TYR A 440 -22.76 17.33 12.78
CA TYR A 440 -23.44 16.45 11.81
C TYR A 440 -24.76 17.04 11.28
N VAL A 441 -24.99 16.89 9.97
CA VAL A 441 -26.28 17.13 9.29
C VAL A 441 -26.72 15.86 8.55
N SER A 442 -28.04 15.63 8.53
CA SER A 442 -28.73 14.36 8.32
C SER A 442 -29.06 13.99 6.87
N SER A 443 -28.30 14.43 5.86
CA SER A 443 -28.63 14.16 4.45
C SER A 443 -27.48 13.58 3.62
N LEU A 444 -27.77 12.59 2.76
CA LEU A 444 -26.80 11.99 1.82
C LEU A 444 -26.19 13.02 0.84
N SER A 445 -26.97 14.04 0.49
CA SER A 445 -26.53 15.13 -0.40
C SER A 445 -25.42 15.98 0.23
N GLU A 446 -25.45 16.16 1.55
CA GLU A 446 -24.53 17.04 2.26
C GLU A 446 -23.21 16.35 2.60
N THR A 447 -23.26 15.04 2.91
CA THR A 447 -22.04 14.21 3.01
C THR A 447 -21.24 14.17 1.71
N THR A 448 -21.93 14.18 0.57
CA THR A 448 -21.29 14.21 -0.76
C THR A 448 -20.60 15.56 -1.00
N ARG A 449 -21.28 16.67 -0.68
CA ARG A 449 -20.71 18.03 -0.78
C ARG A 449 -19.48 18.23 0.13
N ILE A 450 -19.51 17.68 1.34
CA ILE A 450 -18.38 17.74 2.27
C ILE A 450 -17.17 16.97 1.70
N ALA A 451 -17.39 15.75 1.21
CA ALA A 451 -16.33 14.94 0.60
C ALA A 451 -15.73 15.59 -0.66
N GLU A 452 -16.55 16.25 -1.48
CA GLU A 452 -16.09 17.04 -2.62
C GLU A 452 -15.26 18.26 -2.20
N LYS A 453 -15.67 18.98 -1.15
CA LYS A 453 -14.93 20.11 -0.59
C LYS A 453 -13.58 19.67 -0.03
N GLU A 454 -13.56 18.57 0.73
CA GLU A 454 -12.33 17.98 1.26
C GLU A 454 -11.40 17.59 0.10
N THR A 455 -11.91 16.86 -0.90
CA THR A 455 -11.14 16.46 -2.08
C THR A 455 -10.54 17.68 -2.80
N ARG A 456 -11.31 18.75 -3.01
CA ARG A 456 -10.83 19.99 -3.63
C ARG A 456 -9.68 20.62 -2.83
N ASN A 457 -9.81 20.70 -1.51
CA ASN A 457 -8.77 21.25 -0.64
C ASN A 457 -7.47 20.43 -0.71
N ILE A 458 -7.59 19.10 -0.74
CA ILE A 458 -6.44 18.19 -0.87
C ILE A 458 -5.73 18.42 -2.21
N VAL A 459 -6.48 18.50 -3.31
CA VAL A 459 -5.91 18.77 -4.64
C VAL A 459 -5.19 20.12 -4.67
N LEU A 460 -5.78 21.18 -4.11
CA LEU A 460 -5.15 22.50 -4.04
C LEU A 460 -3.84 22.49 -3.22
N SER A 461 -3.81 21.74 -2.12
CA SER A 461 -2.59 21.55 -1.31
C SER A 461 -1.48 20.88 -2.11
N ILE A 462 -1.78 19.79 -2.81
CA ILE A 462 -0.83 19.07 -3.67
C ILE A 462 -0.39 19.97 -4.84
N GLN A 463 -1.29 20.79 -5.40
CA GLN A 463 -0.96 21.74 -6.46
C GLN A 463 0.03 22.81 -5.98
N LYS A 464 -0.20 23.38 -4.78
CA LYS A 464 0.72 24.34 -4.14
C LYS A 464 2.09 23.71 -3.93
N TYR A 465 2.15 22.48 -3.42
CA TYR A 465 3.38 21.72 -3.25
C TYR A 465 4.15 21.54 -4.56
N LEU A 466 3.48 21.04 -5.61
CA LEU A 466 4.12 20.81 -6.91
C LEU A 466 4.63 22.10 -7.56
N LYS A 467 3.89 23.21 -7.40
CA LYS A 467 4.31 24.52 -7.88
C LYS A 467 5.60 24.96 -7.18
N ALA A 468 5.63 24.88 -5.85
CA ALA A 468 6.82 25.21 -5.07
C ALA A 468 8.01 24.31 -5.46
N ALA A 469 7.81 22.98 -5.53
CA ALA A 469 8.87 22.05 -5.95
C ALA A 469 9.43 22.38 -7.34
N LYS A 470 8.57 22.76 -8.29
CA LYS A 470 8.99 23.18 -9.63
C LYS A 470 9.82 24.47 -9.59
N GLU A 471 9.45 25.43 -8.75
CA GLU A 471 10.19 26.68 -8.59
C GLU A 471 11.57 26.44 -7.95
N VAL A 472 11.66 25.59 -6.93
CA VAL A 472 12.95 25.21 -6.32
C VAL A 472 13.84 24.52 -7.35
N HIS A 473 13.28 23.59 -8.13
CA HIS A 473 14.02 22.86 -9.17
C HIS A 473 14.57 23.79 -10.26
N LYS A 474 13.75 24.73 -10.76
CA LYS A 474 14.16 25.68 -11.82
C LYS A 474 15.23 26.68 -11.39
N LYS A 475 15.21 27.13 -10.13
CA LYS A 475 16.12 28.17 -9.65
C LYS A 475 17.52 27.67 -9.32
N ASN A 476 17.69 26.36 -9.11
CA ASN A 476 18.85 25.84 -8.39
C ASN A 476 19.43 24.57 -9.03
N GLU A 477 19.76 24.61 -10.32
CA GLU A 477 20.22 23.44 -11.10
C GLU A 477 21.45 22.70 -10.52
N LYS A 478 22.20 23.31 -9.58
CA LYS A 478 23.39 22.72 -8.93
C LYS A 478 23.20 22.27 -7.48
N TYR A 479 21.98 22.31 -6.95
CA TYR A 479 21.75 21.91 -5.56
C TYR A 479 21.89 20.40 -5.35
N ARG A 480 22.40 20.02 -4.18
CA ARG A 480 22.27 18.66 -3.66
C ARG A 480 20.85 18.42 -3.16
N ASP A 481 20.47 17.16 -3.06
CA ASP A 481 19.12 16.73 -2.63
C ASP A 481 18.72 17.36 -1.28
N GLU A 482 19.65 17.48 -0.34
CA GLU A 482 19.38 18.08 0.98
C GLU A 482 19.03 19.57 0.87
N GLN A 483 19.69 20.30 -0.03
CA GLN A 483 19.46 21.72 -0.26
C GLN A 483 18.10 21.95 -0.94
N TYR A 484 17.76 21.12 -1.92
CA TYR A 484 16.42 21.11 -2.52
C TYR A 484 15.34 20.87 -1.46
N ASN A 485 15.54 19.85 -0.62
CA ASN A 485 14.60 19.49 0.44
C ASN A 485 14.43 20.60 1.48
N ALA A 486 15.53 21.20 1.95
CA ALA A 486 15.50 22.29 2.91
C ALA A 486 14.75 23.51 2.35
N THR A 487 15.01 23.86 1.08
CA THR A 487 14.36 25.01 0.42
C THR A 487 12.86 24.76 0.26
N LEU A 488 12.46 23.57 -0.20
CA LEU A 488 11.05 23.22 -0.37
C LEU A 488 10.30 23.20 0.97
N ARG A 489 10.90 22.63 2.02
CA ARG A 489 10.32 22.62 3.37
C ARG A 489 10.05 24.03 3.87
N LYS A 490 11.00 24.96 3.66
CA LYS A 490 10.84 26.37 4.02
C LYS A 490 9.72 27.07 3.24
N MET A 491 9.51 26.71 1.97
CA MET A 491 8.47 27.32 1.13
C MET A 491 7.04 26.85 1.45
N VAL A 492 6.86 25.61 1.90
CA VAL A 492 5.53 24.98 2.05
C VAL A 492 5.19 24.62 3.51
N GLU A 493 6.11 24.85 4.45
CA GLU A 493 5.96 24.54 5.89
C GLU A 493 5.57 23.08 6.14
N LEU A 494 6.28 22.17 5.49
CA LEU A 494 6.00 20.73 5.57
C LEU A 494 6.31 20.19 6.96
N ASN A 495 5.41 19.35 7.46
CA ASN A 495 5.60 18.61 8.72
C ASN A 495 5.91 17.12 8.49
N THR A 496 6.14 16.75 7.23
CA THR A 496 6.50 15.41 6.80
C THR A 496 7.88 15.44 6.16
N GLU A 497 8.51 14.28 6.09
CA GLU A 497 9.72 14.11 5.32
C GLU A 497 9.40 14.18 3.82
N ILE A 498 10.30 14.78 3.04
CA ILE A 498 10.19 14.77 1.59
C ILE A 498 10.62 13.37 1.16
N TRP A 499 9.70 12.63 0.55
CA TRP A 499 10.01 11.31 0.03
C TRP A 499 10.97 11.44 -1.15
N LEU A 500 12.09 10.73 -1.04
CA LEU A 500 13.15 10.68 -2.03
C LEU A 500 13.93 9.38 -1.78
N PRO A 501 14.04 8.46 -2.75
CA PRO A 501 14.84 7.25 -2.57
C PRO A 501 16.31 7.59 -2.32
N SER A 502 17.04 6.72 -1.62
CA SER A 502 18.47 6.92 -1.35
C SER A 502 19.32 6.81 -2.62
N LYS A 503 20.47 7.47 -2.65
CA LYS A 503 21.57 7.19 -3.59
C LYS A 503 22.47 6.10 -3.05
#